data_AF-A0AAN9KAT7-F1
#
_entry.id   AF-A0AAN9KAT7-F1
#
_cell.length_a   1.000
_cell.length_b   1.000
_cell.length_c   1.000
_cell.angle_alpha   90.00
_cell.angle_beta   90.00
_cell.angle_gamma   90.00
#
_symmetry.space_group_name_H-M   'P 1'
#
loop_
_entity.id
_entity.type
_entity.pdbx_description
1 polymer ?
#
loop_
_entity_poly.entity_id
_entity_poly.type
_entity_poly.pdbx_seq_one_letter_code
_entity_poly.pdbx_strand_id
1 'polypeptide(L)'
;MIMLVNMGMVEEVFAMSNMRKADIMKGVLVIAMMVMFVADAADNNDVYSPCLDAKIQRGDGFTFGIAFSDKQFFIQGNGPQLSPCDRRLELANKGAQLAVFRPKVDEISLLTINRSTIDLGQTGGYMVAFAGQKYAARSLPIMFADNSHTIISFTLVLEFQEGTLQNLFWKSFGCDACSGKSVCLNNQDCAVPNKECQKNGGSGCKLGIQLTFSGTDKNLNVLNSWYEVKNLRQYSLYGLYSNLRDSFIGFDKFF
;
A
#
# COMPACT_ATOMS: atom_id res chain seq x y z
N MET A 1 30.43 -34.67 -48.14
CA MET A 1 30.47 -33.25 -48.56
C MET A 1 31.24 -32.49 -47.51
N ILE A 2 32.49 -32.18 -47.83
CA ILE A 2 33.40 -31.33 -47.05
C ILE A 2 33.00 -29.89 -47.33
N MET A 3 32.83 -29.07 -46.28
CA MET A 3 33.23 -27.67 -46.27
C MET A 3 33.59 -27.25 -44.84
N LEU A 4 34.90 -27.09 -44.63
CA LEU A 4 35.54 -26.27 -43.61
C LEU A 4 35.41 -24.78 -44.01
N VAL A 5 35.25 -23.89 -43.02
CA VAL A 5 35.90 -22.57 -42.75
C VAL A 5 35.12 -22.01 -41.55
N ASN A 6 35.54 -22.00 -40.27
CA ASN A 6 36.73 -21.50 -39.59
C ASN A 6 36.97 -19.98 -39.73
N MET A 7 36.39 -19.16 -38.84
CA MET A 7 36.97 -17.90 -38.32
C MET A 7 36.03 -17.27 -37.28
N GLY A 8 36.54 -17.05 -36.06
CA GLY A 8 35.84 -16.22 -35.06
C GLY A 8 36.18 -16.53 -33.59
N MET A 9 36.61 -17.75 -33.26
CA MET A 9 36.86 -18.16 -31.86
C MET A 9 38.28 -17.91 -31.34
N VAL A 10 39.12 -17.16 -32.06
CA VAL A 10 40.52 -16.91 -31.67
C VAL A 10 40.77 -15.47 -31.22
N GLU A 11 39.86 -14.52 -31.47
CA GLU A 11 40.04 -13.12 -31.05
C GLU A 11 39.59 -12.83 -29.62
N GLU A 12 38.53 -13.48 -29.11
CA GLU A 12 38.05 -13.19 -27.75
C GLU A 12 38.93 -13.78 -26.64
N VAL A 13 39.68 -14.85 -26.92
CA VAL A 13 40.61 -15.46 -25.95
C VAL A 13 41.88 -14.62 -25.79
N PHE A 14 42.29 -13.86 -26.82
CA PHE A 14 43.47 -13.00 -26.76
C PHE A 14 43.23 -11.63 -26.10
N ALA A 15 41.98 -11.19 -25.94
CA ALA A 15 41.66 -9.93 -25.26
C ALA A 15 41.78 -10.01 -23.72
N MET A 16 41.84 -11.20 -23.13
CA MET A 16 41.94 -11.39 -21.68
C MET A 16 43.39 -11.46 -21.15
N SER A 17 44.39 -11.51 -22.04
CA SER A 17 45.81 -11.72 -21.68
C SER A 17 46.60 -10.44 -21.41
N ASN A 18 46.03 -9.26 -21.69
CA ASN A 18 46.77 -7.98 -21.65
C ASN A 18 46.17 -6.93 -20.70
N MET A 19 45.39 -7.34 -19.71
CA MET A 19 45.01 -6.41 -18.64
C MET A 19 46.20 -6.22 -17.69
N ARG A 20 46.74 -5.00 -17.62
CA ARG A 20 47.74 -4.66 -16.62
C ARG A 20 47.14 -4.95 -15.24
N LYS A 21 47.93 -5.48 -14.30
CA LYS A 21 47.47 -5.75 -12.92
C LYS A 21 46.74 -4.55 -12.29
N ALA A 22 47.10 -3.33 -12.70
CA ALA A 22 46.45 -2.09 -12.29
C ALA A 22 44.98 -1.97 -12.79
N ASP A 23 44.66 -2.47 -13.97
CA ASP A 23 43.31 -2.39 -14.55
C ASP A 23 42.38 -3.47 -13.96
N ILE A 24 42.93 -4.65 -13.66
CA ILE A 24 42.24 -5.67 -12.86
C ILE A 24 41.95 -5.13 -11.45
N MET A 25 42.95 -4.51 -10.82
CA MET A 25 42.80 -3.94 -9.47
C MET A 25 41.77 -2.81 -9.44
N LYS A 26 41.73 -1.95 -10.46
CA LYS A 26 40.68 -0.93 -10.62
C LYS A 26 39.30 -1.55 -10.82
N GLY A 27 39.18 -2.58 -11.67
CA GLY A 27 37.92 -3.31 -11.87
C GLY A 27 37.39 -3.94 -10.57
N VAL A 28 38.27 -4.59 -9.81
CA VAL A 28 37.94 -5.15 -8.49
C VAL A 28 37.55 -4.07 -7.48
N LEU A 29 38.23 -2.91 -7.48
CA LEU A 29 37.88 -1.77 -6.62
C LEU A 29 36.50 -1.19 -6.96
N VAL A 30 36.18 -1.06 -8.25
CA VAL A 30 34.87 -0.59 -8.72
C VAL A 30 33.77 -1.57 -8.36
N ILE A 31 34.00 -2.87 -8.54
CA ILE A 31 33.03 -3.90 -8.14
C ILE A 31 32.86 -3.91 -6.61
N ALA A 32 33.95 -3.88 -5.83
CA ALA A 32 33.89 -3.83 -4.37
C ALA A 32 33.17 -2.57 -3.85
N MET A 33 33.38 -1.41 -4.50
CA MET A 33 32.62 -0.19 -4.22
C MET A 33 31.13 -0.37 -4.58
N MET A 34 30.79 -1.02 -5.69
CA MET A 34 29.40 -1.32 -6.05
C MET A 34 28.72 -2.29 -5.07
N VAL A 35 29.43 -3.30 -4.53
CA VAL A 35 28.87 -4.21 -3.52
C VAL A 35 28.58 -3.49 -2.20
N MET A 36 29.36 -2.47 -1.83
CA MET A 36 29.12 -1.65 -0.63
C MET A 36 27.85 -0.80 -0.71
N PHE A 37 27.30 -0.55 -1.90
CA PHE A 37 26.06 0.22 -2.09
C PHE A 37 24.78 -0.62 -2.07
N VAL A 38 24.86 -1.95 -1.91
CA VAL A 38 23.68 -2.79 -1.65
C VAL A 38 23.42 -2.82 -0.15
N ALA A 39 23.21 -1.65 0.45
CA ALA A 39 22.53 -1.58 1.74
C ALA A 39 21.05 -1.83 1.46
N ASP A 40 20.67 -3.10 1.38
CA ASP A 40 19.27 -3.45 1.55
C ASP A 40 18.88 -2.87 2.91
N ALA A 41 17.96 -1.91 2.92
CA ALA A 41 17.46 -1.31 4.15
C ALA A 41 16.69 -2.41 4.87
N ALA A 42 17.41 -3.20 5.67
CA ALA A 42 16.86 -4.32 6.41
C ALA A 42 15.75 -3.79 7.33
N ASP A 43 14.58 -4.41 7.25
CA ASP A 43 13.46 -4.13 8.14
C ASP A 43 13.91 -4.39 9.59
N ASN A 44 14.05 -3.32 10.37
CA ASN A 44 14.51 -3.39 11.76
C ASN A 44 13.34 -3.23 12.76
N ASN A 45 12.11 -3.32 12.27
CA ASN A 45 10.92 -3.37 13.11
C ASN A 45 10.47 -4.82 13.27
N ASP A 46 10.40 -5.35 14.49
CA ASP A 46 9.94 -6.71 14.77
C ASP A 46 8.45 -6.78 15.16
N VAL A 47 7.74 -5.65 15.10
CA VAL A 47 6.33 -5.56 15.53
C VAL A 47 5.37 -5.93 14.40
N TYR A 48 4.86 -7.16 14.42
CA TYR A 48 3.90 -7.69 13.43
C TYR A 48 2.43 -7.58 13.83
N SER A 49 2.13 -7.10 15.03
CA SER A 49 0.76 -6.90 15.49
C SER A 49 0.33 -5.44 15.30
N PRO A 50 -0.84 -5.16 14.71
CA PRO A 50 -1.34 -3.79 14.60
C PRO A 50 -1.71 -3.20 15.96
N CYS A 51 -1.87 -4.03 17.00
CA CYS A 51 -2.25 -3.59 18.34
C CYS A 51 -1.07 -3.43 19.30
N LEU A 52 0.17 -3.40 18.79
CA LEU A 52 1.36 -3.14 19.56
C LEU A 52 2.01 -1.83 19.09
N ASP A 53 2.66 -1.12 20.02
CA ASP A 53 3.39 0.10 19.69
C ASP A 53 4.70 -0.25 18.97
N ALA A 54 4.99 0.46 17.89
CA ALA A 54 6.21 0.31 17.11
C ALA A 54 6.89 1.68 16.94
N LYS A 55 8.22 1.67 16.90
CA LYS A 55 9.02 2.87 16.59
C LYS A 55 9.85 2.62 15.33
N ILE A 56 9.46 3.25 14.24
CA ILE A 56 9.98 2.93 12.90
C ILE A 56 11.09 3.86 12.45
N GLN A 57 11.92 3.38 11.53
CA GLN A 57 12.76 4.19 10.64
C GLN A 57 12.26 4.09 9.20
N ARG A 58 12.72 5.01 8.35
CA ARG A 58 12.49 4.92 6.89
C ARG A 58 12.98 3.56 6.37
N GLY A 59 12.14 2.90 5.57
CA GLY A 59 12.45 1.58 5.02
C GLY A 59 12.08 0.38 5.91
N ASP A 60 11.67 0.58 7.16
CA ASP A 60 11.11 -0.50 7.99
C ASP A 60 9.73 -0.93 7.44
N GLY A 61 9.32 -2.16 7.75
CA GLY A 61 7.94 -2.58 7.60
C GLY A 61 7.09 -2.05 8.76
N PHE A 62 5.95 -1.42 8.49
CA PHE A 62 5.06 -0.94 9.55
C PHE A 62 3.71 -1.65 9.53
N THR A 63 3.37 -2.34 10.62
CA THR A 63 2.11 -3.09 10.69
C THR A 63 0.95 -2.21 11.15
N PHE A 64 -0.13 -2.19 10.37
CA PHE A 64 -1.39 -1.55 10.74
C PHE A 64 -2.58 -2.38 10.27
N GLY A 65 -3.73 -2.14 10.89
CA GLY A 65 -4.98 -2.86 10.58
C GLY A 65 -6.02 -1.93 9.96
N ILE A 66 -6.93 -2.53 9.20
CA ILE A 66 -8.18 -1.92 8.75
C ILE A 66 -9.32 -2.83 9.20
N ALA A 67 -10.14 -2.33 10.12
CA ALA A 67 -11.32 -3.01 10.62
C ALA A 67 -12.55 -2.58 9.82
N PHE A 68 -13.39 -3.54 9.42
CA PHE A 68 -14.64 -3.35 8.69
C PHE A 68 -15.81 -3.71 9.60
N SER A 69 -16.71 -2.75 9.81
CA SER A 69 -17.85 -2.92 10.72
C SER A 69 -18.86 -1.79 10.51
N ASP A 70 -20.05 -1.89 11.12
CA ASP A 70 -20.96 -0.75 11.24
C ASP A 70 -20.28 0.42 11.97
N LYS A 71 -20.58 1.65 11.51
CA LYS A 71 -20.05 2.88 12.12
C LYS A 71 -20.24 2.92 13.64
N GLN A 72 -21.40 2.48 14.11
CA GLN A 72 -21.76 2.48 15.53
C GLN A 72 -20.95 1.48 16.36
N PHE A 73 -20.36 0.43 15.76
CA PHE A 73 -19.59 -0.58 16.48
C PHE A 73 -18.18 -0.12 16.83
N PHE A 74 -17.70 0.98 16.25
CA PHE A 74 -16.45 1.63 16.66
C PHE A 74 -16.63 2.63 17.81
N ILE A 75 -17.88 2.83 18.26
CA ILE A 75 -18.25 3.80 19.29
C ILE A 75 -18.87 3.05 20.47
N GLN A 76 -18.40 3.34 21.68
CA GLN A 76 -18.98 2.76 22.89
C GLN A 76 -20.12 3.67 23.40
N GLY A 77 -21.37 3.32 23.10
CA GLY A 77 -22.54 4.11 23.48
C GLY A 77 -22.52 5.51 22.86
N ASN A 78 -22.67 6.55 23.68
CA ASN A 78 -22.52 7.96 23.25
C ASN A 78 -21.10 8.50 23.52
N GLY A 79 -20.12 7.62 23.69
CA GLY A 79 -18.74 7.97 24.00
C GLY A 79 -17.88 8.31 22.79
N PRO A 80 -16.56 8.51 22.98
CA PRO A 80 -15.64 8.71 21.88
C PRO A 80 -15.45 7.41 21.08
N GLN A 81 -15.03 7.55 19.82
CA GLN A 81 -14.58 6.41 19.01
C GLN A 81 -13.37 5.75 19.67
N LEU A 82 -13.43 4.44 19.87
CA LEU A 82 -12.32 3.65 20.41
C LEU A 82 -11.48 3.03 19.29
N SER A 83 -10.26 2.64 19.62
CA SER A 83 -9.43 1.87 18.70
C SER A 83 -10.01 0.46 18.52
N PRO A 84 -9.96 -0.12 17.31
CA PRO A 84 -10.29 -1.53 17.07
C PRO A 84 -9.52 -2.54 17.94
N CYS A 85 -8.40 -2.14 18.55
CA CYS A 85 -7.68 -2.95 19.54
C CYS A 85 -8.32 -2.96 20.94
N ASP A 86 -9.32 -2.09 21.17
CA ASP A 86 -9.99 -1.98 22.46
C ASP A 86 -11.03 -3.10 22.62
N ARG A 87 -10.80 -3.96 23.61
CA ARG A 87 -11.63 -5.13 23.88
C ARG A 87 -13.09 -4.77 24.19
N ARG A 88 -13.36 -3.55 24.68
CA ARG A 88 -14.71 -3.06 24.99
C ARG A 88 -15.61 -2.94 23.76
N LEU A 89 -15.03 -2.87 22.57
CA LEU A 89 -15.81 -2.84 21.34
C LEU A 89 -16.39 -4.21 20.97
N GLU A 90 -15.75 -5.30 21.43
CA GLU A 90 -16.12 -6.68 21.10
C GLU A 90 -16.35 -6.91 19.59
N LEU A 91 -15.51 -6.29 18.75
CA LEU A 91 -15.68 -6.27 17.29
C LEU A 91 -15.78 -7.69 16.68
N ALA A 92 -14.99 -8.64 17.18
CA ALA A 92 -15.04 -10.03 16.72
C ALA A 92 -16.41 -10.68 16.96
N ASN A 93 -17.05 -10.41 18.09
CA ASN A 93 -18.39 -10.94 18.41
C ASN A 93 -19.49 -10.28 17.56
N LYS A 94 -19.21 -9.11 16.99
CA LYS A 94 -20.13 -8.33 16.16
C LYS A 94 -19.94 -8.58 14.66
N GLY A 95 -19.18 -9.61 14.29
CA GLY A 95 -18.95 -9.96 12.88
C GLY A 95 -18.02 -9.00 12.13
N ALA A 96 -17.27 -8.15 12.84
CA ALA A 96 -16.32 -7.26 12.21
C ALA A 96 -15.21 -8.06 11.54
N GLN A 97 -14.76 -7.57 10.38
CA GLN A 97 -13.67 -8.17 9.63
C GLN A 97 -12.41 -7.32 9.73
N LEU A 98 -11.25 -7.94 9.51
CA LEU A 98 -9.95 -7.30 9.66
C LEU A 98 -9.05 -7.63 8.47
N ALA A 99 -8.44 -6.59 7.91
CA ALA A 99 -7.28 -6.71 7.03
C ALA A 99 -6.05 -6.11 7.72
N VAL A 100 -4.91 -6.81 7.66
CA VAL A 100 -3.65 -6.35 8.25
C VAL A 100 -2.63 -6.18 7.14
N PHE A 101 -1.93 -5.06 7.16
CA PHE A 101 -0.91 -4.72 6.16
C PHE A 101 0.39 -4.36 6.83
N ARG A 102 1.47 -4.61 6.11
CA ARG A 102 2.83 -4.26 6.52
C ARG A 102 3.63 -3.66 5.36
N PRO A 103 3.26 -2.46 4.89
CA PRO A 103 4.02 -1.74 3.86
C PRO A 103 5.39 -1.30 4.39
N LYS A 104 6.30 -1.02 3.45
CA LYS A 104 7.58 -0.36 3.72
C LYS A 104 7.34 1.13 3.96
N VAL A 105 7.93 1.66 5.04
CA VAL A 105 7.75 3.06 5.44
C VAL A 105 8.42 3.99 4.44
N ASP A 106 7.67 5.03 4.06
CA ASP A 106 8.02 6.04 3.06
C ASP A 106 8.16 5.52 1.62
N GLU A 107 7.54 4.37 1.33
CA GLU A 107 7.34 3.86 -0.01
C GLU A 107 5.86 3.98 -0.39
N ILE A 108 5.56 4.66 -1.51
CA ILE A 108 4.18 4.79 -1.99
C ILE A 108 3.68 3.40 -2.38
N SER A 109 2.69 2.92 -1.64
CA SER A 109 2.13 1.57 -1.80
C SER A 109 0.66 1.63 -2.19
N LEU A 110 0.20 0.68 -2.99
CA LEU A 110 -1.22 0.48 -3.29
C LEU A 110 -1.68 -0.83 -2.66
N LEU A 111 -2.47 -0.73 -1.59
CA LEU A 111 -3.09 -1.91 -0.98
C LEU A 111 -4.36 -2.28 -1.72
N THR A 112 -4.61 -3.57 -1.81
CA THR A 112 -5.80 -4.09 -2.49
C THR A 112 -6.54 -5.04 -1.56
N ILE A 113 -7.84 -4.82 -1.39
CA ILE A 113 -8.73 -5.71 -0.64
C ILE A 113 -9.83 -6.18 -1.57
N ASN A 114 -10.03 -7.49 -1.63
CA ASN A 114 -11.07 -8.04 -2.47
C ASN A 114 -12.43 -7.88 -1.78
N ARG A 115 -13.43 -7.32 -2.45
CA ARG A 115 -14.76 -7.18 -1.85
C ARG A 115 -15.40 -8.54 -1.54
N SER A 116 -15.08 -9.63 -2.26
CA SER A 116 -15.62 -10.97 -1.92
C SER A 116 -15.30 -11.39 -0.50
N THR A 117 -14.17 -10.93 0.05
CA THR A 117 -13.81 -11.31 1.41
C THR A 117 -14.65 -10.58 2.44
N ILE A 118 -15.32 -9.48 2.05
CA ILE A 118 -16.10 -8.61 2.93
C ILE A 118 -17.59 -8.84 2.71
N ASP A 119 -18.26 -9.40 3.72
CA ASP A 119 -19.71 -9.54 3.70
C ASP A 119 -20.36 -8.25 4.22
N LEU A 120 -20.80 -7.42 3.28
CA LEU A 120 -21.47 -6.15 3.59
C LEU A 120 -22.76 -6.31 4.40
N GLY A 121 -23.41 -7.48 4.32
CA GLY A 121 -24.59 -7.78 5.14
C GLY A 121 -24.25 -7.91 6.63
N GLN A 122 -22.98 -8.17 6.96
CA GLN A 122 -22.50 -8.35 8.32
C GLN A 122 -21.58 -7.22 8.81
N THR A 123 -20.82 -6.58 7.91
CA THR A 123 -19.78 -5.60 8.29
C THR A 123 -20.19 -4.13 8.12
N GLY A 124 -21.45 -3.81 7.83
CA GLY A 124 -21.97 -2.45 8.01
C GLY A 124 -21.42 -1.33 7.13
N GLY A 125 -20.63 -1.63 6.09
CA GLY A 125 -20.22 -0.65 5.07
C GLY A 125 -19.24 0.45 5.49
N TYR A 126 -18.72 0.43 6.73
CA TYR A 126 -17.68 1.36 7.21
C TYR A 126 -16.36 0.66 7.52
N MET A 127 -15.28 1.43 7.44
CA MET A 127 -13.95 0.95 7.82
C MET A 127 -13.16 1.99 8.63
N VAL A 128 -12.29 1.49 9.51
CA VAL A 128 -11.38 2.27 10.37
C VAL A 128 -9.98 1.69 10.24
N ALA A 129 -9.00 2.53 9.92
CA ALA A 129 -7.59 2.18 9.99
C ALA A 129 -7.08 2.42 11.42
N PHE A 130 -6.21 1.55 11.92
CA PHE A 130 -5.69 1.64 13.28
C PHE A 130 -4.31 1.03 13.42
N ALA A 131 -3.53 1.55 14.36
CA ALA A 131 -2.33 0.90 14.87
C ALA A 131 -1.93 1.41 16.26
N GLY A 132 -1.15 0.60 16.97
CA GLY A 132 -0.62 0.92 18.29
C GLY A 132 -1.54 0.56 19.45
N GLN A 133 -0.98 0.58 20.65
CA GLN A 133 -1.65 0.26 21.90
C GLN A 133 -1.79 1.47 22.80
N LYS A 134 -0.67 2.15 23.11
CA LYS A 134 -0.63 3.26 24.06
C LYS A 134 -1.26 4.52 23.48
N TYR A 135 -0.86 4.88 22.26
CA TYR A 135 -1.44 6.01 21.53
C TYR A 135 -2.72 5.63 20.80
N ALA A 136 -2.86 4.34 20.44
CA ALA A 136 -4.04 3.77 19.80
C ALA A 136 -4.54 4.64 18.63
N ALA A 137 -3.60 5.00 17.75
CA ALA A 137 -3.84 5.86 16.61
C ALA A 137 -4.88 5.20 15.70
N ARG A 138 -5.86 5.99 15.27
CA ARG A 138 -7.00 5.52 14.48
C ARG A 138 -7.53 6.61 13.59
N SER A 139 -8.03 6.22 12.42
CA SER A 139 -8.73 7.12 11.53
C SER A 139 -10.20 7.27 11.90
N LEU A 140 -10.84 8.31 11.39
CA LEU A 140 -12.30 8.41 11.45
C LEU A 140 -12.95 7.31 10.60
N PRO A 141 -14.16 6.83 10.95
CA PRO A 141 -14.84 5.80 10.20
C PRO A 141 -15.26 6.39 8.86
N ILE A 142 -14.84 5.75 7.78
CA ILE A 142 -15.21 6.15 6.42
C ILE A 142 -16.11 5.08 5.80
N MET A 143 -17.14 5.52 5.09
CA MET A 143 -18.01 4.63 4.34
C MET A 143 -17.24 4.11 3.13
N PHE A 144 -17.26 2.80 2.91
CA PHE A 144 -16.70 2.20 1.70
C PHE A 144 -17.76 1.51 0.84
N ALA A 145 -18.92 1.18 1.41
CA ALA A 145 -20.03 0.65 0.66
C ALA A 145 -21.38 0.98 1.32
N ASP A 146 -22.40 1.10 0.48
CA ASP A 146 -23.80 1.15 0.88
C ASP A 146 -24.60 0.11 0.07
N ASN A 147 -25.94 0.15 0.15
CA ASN A 147 -26.82 -0.80 -0.55
C ASN A 147 -26.76 -0.67 -2.08
N SER A 148 -26.32 0.47 -2.60
CA SER A 148 -26.34 0.84 -4.01
C SER A 148 -24.95 0.92 -4.66
N HIS A 149 -23.93 1.35 -3.94
CA HIS A 149 -22.61 1.68 -4.44
C HIS A 149 -21.49 1.18 -3.52
N THR A 150 -20.29 1.02 -4.09
CA THR A 150 -19.07 0.75 -3.35
C THR A 150 -17.97 1.68 -3.83
N ILE A 151 -17.38 2.42 -2.90
CA ILE A 151 -16.23 3.27 -3.14
C ILE A 151 -15.01 2.36 -3.23
N ILE A 152 -14.27 2.45 -4.33
CA ILE A 152 -13.18 1.50 -4.65
C ILE A 152 -11.79 2.12 -4.58
N SER A 153 -11.68 3.40 -4.26
CA SER A 153 -10.41 4.12 -4.24
C SER A 153 -10.34 5.02 -3.01
N PHE A 154 -9.33 4.79 -2.18
CA PHE A 154 -9.04 5.58 -0.99
C PHE A 154 -7.59 6.01 -0.96
N THR A 155 -7.30 7.01 -0.15
CA THR A 155 -5.93 7.30 0.24
C THR A 155 -5.85 7.45 1.74
N LEU A 156 -4.86 6.80 2.31
CA LEU A 156 -4.58 6.80 3.74
C LEU A 156 -3.19 7.41 3.97
N VAL A 157 -3.15 8.41 4.84
CA VAL A 157 -1.93 9.10 5.27
C VAL A 157 -1.60 8.65 6.68
N LEU A 158 -0.40 8.10 6.85
CA LEU A 158 0.16 7.72 8.14
C LEU A 158 1.11 8.84 8.60
N GLU A 159 0.75 9.52 9.69
CA GLU A 159 1.54 10.62 10.24
C GLU A 159 2.38 10.12 11.41
N PHE A 160 3.70 10.19 11.27
CA PHE A 160 4.65 9.81 12.30
C PHE A 160 5.32 11.04 12.91
N GLN A 161 5.58 10.97 14.21
CA GLN A 161 6.43 11.92 14.91
C GLN A 161 7.51 11.15 15.64
N GLU A 162 8.77 11.43 15.29
CA GLU A 162 9.96 10.77 15.85
C GLU A 162 9.84 9.23 15.78
N GLY A 163 9.28 8.72 14.69
CA GLY A 163 9.08 7.29 14.44
C GLY A 163 7.88 6.65 15.13
N THR A 164 7.07 7.43 15.87
CA THR A 164 5.83 6.96 16.51
C THR A 164 4.62 7.43 15.73
N LEU A 165 3.73 6.52 15.35
CA LEU A 165 2.48 6.87 14.66
C LEU A 165 1.61 7.74 15.56
N GLN A 166 1.29 8.95 15.10
CA GLN A 166 0.41 9.89 15.79
C GLN A 166 -1.01 9.79 15.26
N ASN A 167 -1.16 9.81 13.93
CA ASN A 167 -2.46 9.89 13.31
C ASN A 167 -2.57 9.09 12.02
N LEU A 168 -3.82 8.77 11.68
CA LEU A 168 -4.24 8.10 10.46
C LEU A 168 -5.38 8.91 9.85
N PHE A 169 -5.23 9.40 8.63
CA PHE A 169 -6.28 10.19 7.99
C PHE A 169 -6.59 9.69 6.59
N TRP A 170 -7.89 9.59 6.31
CA TRP A 170 -8.38 9.38 4.96
C TRP A 170 -8.37 10.70 4.20
N LYS A 171 -7.90 10.65 2.95
CA LYS A 171 -7.94 11.78 2.03
C LYS A 171 -8.76 11.38 0.82
N SER A 172 -9.79 12.16 0.56
CA SER A 172 -10.54 12.15 -0.69
C SER A 172 -9.90 13.14 -1.65
N PHE A 173 -9.97 12.83 -2.94
CA PHE A 173 -9.32 13.60 -3.99
C PHE A 173 -10.27 14.00 -5.12
N GLY A 174 -11.57 13.94 -4.85
CA GLY A 174 -12.58 14.24 -5.84
C GLY A 174 -12.69 13.14 -6.89
N CYS A 175 -13.47 13.47 -7.92
CA CYS A 175 -13.92 12.52 -8.92
C CYS A 175 -13.19 12.64 -10.26
N ASP A 176 -12.17 13.49 -10.35
CA ASP A 176 -11.32 13.61 -11.54
C ASP A 176 -10.67 12.26 -11.88
N ALA A 177 -10.55 11.41 -10.85
CA ALA A 177 -10.03 10.07 -10.89
C ALA A 177 -11.07 8.95 -11.15
N CYS A 178 -12.29 9.31 -11.57
CA CYS A 178 -13.31 8.33 -11.89
C CYS A 178 -13.24 8.00 -13.38
N SER A 179 -12.99 6.73 -13.72
CA SER A 179 -12.96 6.23 -15.10
C SER A 179 -13.88 5.03 -15.27
N GLY A 180 -14.29 4.77 -16.52
CA GLY A 180 -15.10 3.61 -16.88
C GLY A 180 -16.48 3.62 -16.22
N LYS A 181 -16.79 2.57 -15.44
CA LYS A 181 -18.12 2.35 -14.83
C LYS A 181 -18.31 3.01 -13.47
N SER A 182 -17.32 3.77 -12.97
CA SER A 182 -17.46 4.46 -11.69
C SER A 182 -18.28 5.74 -11.83
N VAL A 183 -19.15 5.99 -10.85
CA VAL A 183 -19.90 7.22 -10.64
C VAL A 183 -19.25 8.04 -9.53
N CYS A 184 -19.38 9.36 -9.65
CA CYS A 184 -18.93 10.29 -8.64
C CYS A 184 -20.01 10.46 -7.57
N LEU A 185 -19.74 10.01 -6.34
CA LEU A 185 -20.62 10.22 -5.20
C LEU A 185 -20.27 11.51 -4.48
N ASN A 186 -21.28 12.36 -4.23
CA ASN A 186 -21.18 13.60 -3.46
C ASN A 186 -20.06 14.55 -3.91
N ASN A 187 -19.65 14.48 -5.19
CA ASN A 187 -18.53 15.24 -5.73
C ASN A 187 -17.18 14.99 -5.03
N GLN A 188 -17.06 13.86 -4.33
CA GLN A 188 -15.89 13.53 -3.50
C GLN A 188 -15.29 12.19 -3.88
N ASP A 189 -16.10 11.13 -4.00
CA ASP A 189 -15.57 9.77 -4.05
C ASP A 189 -16.01 9.00 -5.30
N CYS A 190 -15.08 8.25 -5.89
CA CYS A 190 -15.36 7.36 -7.01
C CYS A 190 -15.95 6.04 -6.50
N ALA A 191 -17.20 5.78 -6.86
CA ALA A 191 -17.90 4.56 -6.49
C ALA A 191 -18.38 3.78 -7.70
N VAL A 192 -18.53 2.48 -7.55
CA VAL A 192 -19.08 1.59 -8.57
C VAL A 192 -20.43 1.08 -8.08
N PRO A 193 -21.48 1.07 -8.92
CA PRO A 193 -22.75 0.47 -8.55
C PRO A 193 -22.57 -1.00 -8.13
N ASN A 194 -23.21 -1.42 -7.05
CA ASN A 194 -23.06 -2.77 -6.50
C ASN A 194 -23.40 -3.87 -7.52
N LYS A 195 -24.37 -3.62 -8.40
CA LYS A 195 -24.75 -4.53 -9.48
C LYS A 195 -23.59 -4.76 -10.46
N GLU A 196 -22.79 -3.74 -10.74
CA GLU A 196 -21.61 -3.88 -11.59
C GLU A 196 -20.47 -4.62 -10.87
N CYS A 197 -20.35 -4.47 -9.55
CA CYS A 197 -19.40 -5.24 -8.74
C CYS A 197 -19.74 -6.73 -8.63
N GLN A 198 -20.98 -7.13 -8.93
CA GLN A 198 -21.49 -8.50 -8.81
C GLN A 198 -21.72 -9.21 -10.17
N LYS A 199 -21.60 -8.50 -11.30
CA LYS A 199 -21.73 -9.11 -12.63
C LYS A 199 -20.60 -10.14 -12.85
N ASN A 200 -20.97 -11.31 -13.37
CA ASN A 200 -20.12 -12.48 -13.68
C ASN A 200 -19.80 -13.47 -12.53
N GLY A 201 -20.65 -13.55 -11.49
CA GLY A 201 -20.56 -14.66 -10.53
C GLY A 201 -19.38 -14.61 -9.55
N GLY A 202 -18.66 -13.48 -9.48
CA GLY A 202 -17.52 -13.27 -8.59
C GLY A 202 -17.29 -11.78 -8.29
N SER A 203 -16.52 -11.51 -7.23
CA SER A 203 -16.21 -10.17 -6.68
C SER A 203 -15.44 -9.26 -7.62
N GLY A 204 -16.14 -8.60 -8.55
CA GLY A 204 -15.51 -7.73 -9.53
C GLY A 204 -14.86 -6.47 -8.93
N CYS A 205 -15.27 -6.05 -7.73
CA CYS A 205 -14.72 -4.84 -7.11
C CYS A 205 -13.63 -5.15 -6.09
N LYS A 206 -12.46 -4.57 -6.31
CA LYS A 206 -11.35 -4.52 -5.35
C LYS A 206 -11.26 -3.10 -4.79
N LEU A 207 -11.10 -2.98 -3.48
CA LEU A 207 -10.83 -1.72 -2.80
C LEU A 207 -9.33 -1.44 -2.95
N GLY A 208 -8.98 -0.34 -3.62
CA GLY A 208 -7.62 0.18 -3.70
C GLY A 208 -7.40 1.26 -2.64
N ILE A 209 -6.35 1.12 -1.84
CA ILE A 209 -5.96 2.11 -0.83
C ILE A 209 -4.54 2.54 -1.11
N GLN A 210 -4.38 3.77 -1.61
CA GLN A 210 -3.08 4.40 -1.76
C GLN A 210 -2.55 4.79 -0.37
N LEU A 211 -1.35 4.33 -0.04
CA LEU A 211 -0.69 4.64 1.21
C LEU A 211 0.40 5.68 1.02
N THR A 212 0.49 6.58 1.99
CA THR A 212 1.48 7.64 2.04
C THR A 212 1.88 7.92 3.47
N PHE A 213 3.09 8.44 3.64
CA PHE A 213 3.69 8.73 4.93
C PHE A 213 4.03 10.22 5.04
N SER A 214 3.92 10.75 6.24
CA SER A 214 4.30 12.13 6.57
C SER A 214 4.95 12.21 7.95
N GLY A 215 5.76 13.25 8.15
CA GLY A 215 6.36 13.56 9.44
C GLY A 215 7.80 13.06 9.55
N THR A 216 8.18 12.45 10.68
CA THR A 216 9.57 12.03 10.93
C THR A 216 9.70 10.62 11.50
N ASP A 217 10.79 9.97 11.16
CA ASP A 217 11.17 8.65 11.66
C ASP A 217 11.93 8.72 13.00
N LYS A 218 12.32 7.58 13.58
CA LYS A 218 13.02 7.52 14.89
C LYS A 218 14.39 8.20 14.91
N ASN A 219 14.99 8.39 13.74
CA ASN A 219 16.26 9.04 13.51
C ASN A 219 16.08 10.50 13.06
N LEU A 220 14.85 11.03 13.13
CA LEU A 220 14.45 12.37 12.69
C LEU A 220 14.57 12.59 11.17
N ASN A 221 14.68 11.53 10.38
CA ASN A 221 14.60 11.64 8.93
C ASN A 221 13.16 11.95 8.52
N VAL A 222 13.00 12.83 7.54
CA VAL A 222 11.68 13.25 7.06
C VAL A 222 11.06 12.15 6.19
N LEU A 223 9.79 11.85 6.44
CA LEU A 223 8.93 11.02 5.62
C LEU A 223 8.14 11.94 4.66
N ASN A 224 8.34 11.76 3.35
CA ASN A 224 7.88 12.73 2.34
C ASN A 224 7.02 12.14 1.22
N SER A 225 6.77 10.83 1.24
CA SER A 225 5.93 10.17 0.22
C SER A 225 4.54 10.82 0.05
N TRP A 226 3.96 11.44 1.09
CA TRP A 226 2.75 12.25 0.95
C TRP A 226 2.91 13.45 -0.01
N TYR A 227 4.01 14.19 0.09
CA TYR A 227 4.29 15.33 -0.78
C TYR A 227 4.64 14.87 -2.20
N GLU A 228 5.30 13.72 -2.32
CA GLU A 228 5.56 13.10 -3.61
C GLU A 228 4.26 12.74 -4.34
N VAL A 229 3.25 12.19 -3.65
CA VAL A 229 1.94 11.91 -4.27
C VAL A 229 1.29 13.17 -4.85
N LYS A 230 1.41 14.32 -4.18
CA LYS A 230 0.90 15.59 -4.72
C LYS A 230 1.62 15.97 -6.03
N ASN A 231 2.93 15.77 -6.11
CA ASN A 231 3.73 16.07 -7.30
C ASN A 231 3.51 15.03 -8.42
N LEU A 232 3.41 13.75 -8.10
CA LEU A 232 3.14 12.65 -9.06
C LEU A 232 1.77 12.83 -9.75
N ARG A 233 0.82 13.50 -9.09
CA ARG A 233 -0.48 13.86 -9.67
C ARG A 233 -0.40 15.00 -10.67
N GLN A 234 0.53 15.94 -10.52
CA GLN A 234 0.74 17.01 -11.50
C GLN A 234 1.25 16.48 -12.84
N TYR A 235 1.92 15.33 -12.84
CA TYR A 235 2.49 14.70 -14.04
C TYR A 235 1.62 13.60 -14.66
N SER A 236 0.32 13.53 -14.33
CA SER A 236 -0.61 12.56 -14.93
C SER A 236 -0.26 11.08 -14.70
N LEU A 237 0.50 10.74 -13.66
CA LEU A 237 0.63 9.34 -13.21
C LEU A 237 -0.67 8.78 -12.65
N TYR A 238 -1.67 9.63 -12.46
CA TYR A 238 -3.06 9.21 -12.37
C TYR A 238 -3.41 8.20 -13.48
N GLY A 239 -2.97 8.44 -14.73
CA GLY A 239 -3.12 7.51 -15.85
C GLY A 239 -2.40 6.17 -15.65
N LEU A 240 -1.23 6.16 -15.01
CA LEU A 240 -0.47 4.93 -14.75
C LEU A 240 -1.08 4.09 -13.62
N TYR A 241 -1.54 4.74 -12.54
CA TYR A 241 -2.29 4.07 -11.48
C TYR A 241 -3.71 3.69 -11.91
N SER A 242 -4.37 4.49 -12.75
CA SER A 242 -5.67 4.15 -13.34
C SER A 242 -5.53 3.02 -14.37
N ASN A 243 -4.44 2.97 -15.15
CA ASN A 243 -4.16 1.85 -16.04
C ASN A 243 -3.86 0.57 -15.26
N LEU A 244 -3.18 0.64 -14.11
CA LEU A 244 -3.07 -0.51 -13.22
C LEU A 244 -4.47 -0.94 -12.74
N ARG A 245 -5.28 0.01 -12.25
CA ARG A 245 -6.70 -0.22 -11.86
C ARG A 245 -7.55 -0.82 -12.97
N ASP A 246 -7.45 -0.34 -14.21
CA ASP A 246 -8.19 -0.81 -15.37
C ASP A 246 -7.67 -2.16 -15.87
N SER A 247 -6.36 -2.43 -15.76
CA SER A 247 -5.78 -3.75 -16.01
C SER A 247 -6.36 -4.80 -15.05
N PHE A 248 -6.67 -4.44 -13.80
CA PHE A 248 -7.32 -5.34 -12.85
C PHE A 248 -8.80 -5.64 -13.13
N ILE A 249 -9.46 -4.90 -14.04
CA ILE A 249 -10.80 -5.22 -14.56
C ILE A 249 -10.70 -6.26 -15.72
N GLY A 250 -9.49 -6.56 -16.21
CA GLY A 250 -9.23 -7.48 -17.32
C GLY A 250 -8.43 -8.75 -16.99
N PHE A 251 -7.96 -8.96 -15.76
CA PHE A 251 -7.20 -10.16 -15.37
C PHE A 251 -8.09 -11.29 -14.86
N ASP A 252 -8.92 -11.84 -15.75
CA ASP A 252 -9.60 -13.15 -15.61
C ASP A 252 -9.02 -14.20 -16.59
N LYS A 253 -7.76 -14.02 -17.05
CA LYS A 253 -7.15 -14.92 -18.05
C LYS A 253 -5.74 -15.42 -17.72
N PHE A 254 -5.37 -15.47 -16.45
CA PHE A 254 -4.19 -16.21 -16.03
C PHE A 254 -4.46 -16.97 -14.73
N PHE A 255 -5.46 -17.84 -14.74
CA PHE A 255 -5.48 -19.17 -14.09
C PHE A 255 -6.57 -20.01 -14.78
#